data_AF-A0A382WXX4-F1
#
_entry.id   AF-A0A382WXX4-F1
#
_cell.length_a   1.000
_cell.length_b   1.000
_cell.length_c   1.000
_cell.angle_alpha   90.00
_cell.angle_beta   90.00
_cell.angle_gamma   90.00
#
_symmetry.space_group_name_H-M   'P 1'
#
loop_
_entity.id
_entity.type
_entity.pdbx_description
1 polymer ?
#
loop_
_entity_poly.entity_id
_entity_poly.type
_entity_poly.pdbx_seq_one_letter_code
_entity_poly.pdbx_strand_id
1 'polypeptide(L)'
;ELKELGKLLEAQRLEQRTNFDMEMMREIGFCSGIENYSRYFAGRKPGERPWTLIDFFPDDFLTIIDKSHVTLPQIQGMYKGDRKRKENLVEYGFRLPSALDNRPLKYDEFLHIQNQTVYMSATPAYRELELSGGSIVEQVIRPTGLLDPKVEIRKTHGQIDDLIGEIRGRIKSGERVLITTLTKRMCEDLTEYLTGINLRVRYLHSDIKALERVKILRDLRLGEFDVLVGINLLREGLDLPEVSLVAVLDADKQGFLRSRSSLLQVAGRASRHI
;
A
#
# COMPACT_ATOMS: atom_id res chain seq x y z
N GLU A 1 -21.92 33.15 -10.27
CA GLU A 1 -21.44 32.40 -9.09
C GLU A 1 -20.23 33.02 -8.39
N LEU A 2 -18.97 32.73 -8.75
CA LEU A 2 -17.81 33.21 -7.96
C LEU A 2 -17.75 34.75 -7.80
N LYS A 3 -18.05 35.50 -8.87
CA LYS A 3 -18.12 36.97 -8.82
C LYS A 3 -19.23 37.47 -7.89
N GLU A 4 -20.38 36.79 -7.88
CA GLU A 4 -21.52 37.13 -7.00
C GLU A 4 -21.24 36.80 -5.53
N LEU A 5 -20.40 35.81 -5.27
CA LEU A 5 -19.93 35.44 -3.93
C LEU A 5 -18.75 36.30 -3.43
N GLY A 6 -18.36 37.35 -4.17
CA GLY A 6 -17.22 38.21 -3.83
C GLY A 6 -15.84 37.57 -4.00
N LYS A 7 -15.76 36.34 -4.56
CA LYS A 7 -14.53 35.59 -4.82
C LYS A 7 -13.86 36.04 -6.14
N LEU A 8 -13.45 37.31 -6.20
CA LEU A 8 -12.95 37.95 -7.42
C LEU A 8 -11.62 37.36 -7.92
N LEU A 9 -10.71 37.01 -7.00
CA LEU A 9 -9.41 36.42 -7.34
C LEU A 9 -9.56 35.01 -7.92
N GLU A 10 -10.41 34.19 -7.32
CA GLU A 10 -10.74 32.85 -7.79
C GLU A 10 -11.43 32.92 -9.16
N ALA A 11 -12.34 33.87 -9.35
CA ALA A 11 -12.99 34.08 -10.64
C ALA A 11 -11.99 34.46 -11.74
N GLN A 12 -11.08 35.40 -11.46
CA GLN A 12 -10.04 35.81 -12.41
C GLN A 12 -9.11 34.64 -12.76
N ARG A 13 -8.67 33.87 -11.75
CA ARG A 13 -7.82 32.69 -11.92
C ARG A 13 -8.48 31.65 -12.83
N LEU A 14 -9.75 31.36 -12.56
CA LEU A 14 -10.53 30.38 -13.31
C LEU A 14 -10.73 30.82 -14.76
N GLU A 15 -11.07 32.10 -14.95
CA GLU A 15 -11.30 32.71 -16.27
C GLU A 15 -10.03 32.67 -17.13
N GLN A 16 -8.90 33.15 -16.60
CA GLN A 16 -7.61 33.12 -17.30
C GLN A 16 -7.20 31.70 -17.70
N ARG A 17 -7.25 30.76 -16.74
CA ARG A 17 -6.85 29.37 -16.99
C ARG A 17 -7.76 28.68 -18.01
N THR A 18 -9.07 28.85 -17.87
CA THR A 18 -10.04 28.19 -18.74
C THR A 18 -9.96 28.74 -20.16
N ASN A 19 -9.81 30.06 -20.34
CA ASN A 19 -9.68 30.66 -21.66
C ASN A 19 -8.39 30.21 -22.36
N PHE A 20 -7.28 30.17 -21.63
CA PHE A 20 -6.01 29.64 -22.16
C PHE A 20 -6.13 28.16 -22.57
N ASP A 21 -6.69 27.32 -21.69
CA ASP A 21 -6.87 25.89 -21.99
C ASP A 21 -7.80 25.71 -23.22
N MET A 22 -8.84 26.54 -23.38
CA MET A 22 -9.74 26.54 -24.55
C MET A 22 -9.07 26.99 -25.85
N GLU A 23 -8.21 28.01 -25.80
CA GLU A 23 -7.42 28.47 -26.95
C GLU A 23 -6.46 27.38 -27.42
N MET A 24 -5.72 26.78 -26.49
CA MET A 24 -4.82 25.65 -26.77
C MET A 24 -5.55 24.46 -27.41
N MET A 25 -6.76 24.13 -26.93
CA MET A 25 -7.57 23.07 -27.53
C MET A 25 -8.06 23.40 -28.95
N ARG A 26 -8.32 24.69 -29.26
CA ARG A 26 -8.73 25.11 -30.62
C ARG A 26 -7.56 25.10 -31.60
N GLU A 27 -6.40 25.58 -31.18
CA GLU A 27 -5.23 25.75 -32.06
C GLU A 27 -4.44 24.44 -32.26
N ILE A 28 -4.28 23.64 -31.19
CA ILE A 28 -3.36 22.48 -31.19
C ILE A 28 -4.13 21.16 -31.00
N GLY A 29 -5.40 21.20 -30.61
CA GLY A 29 -6.20 20.01 -30.32
C GLY A 29 -5.93 19.40 -28.94
N PHE A 30 -5.05 19.98 -28.13
CA PHE A 30 -4.73 19.52 -26.78
C PHE A 30 -4.32 20.67 -25.85
N CYS A 31 -4.53 20.51 -24.54
CA CYS A 31 -4.04 21.43 -23.51
C CYS A 31 -3.51 20.67 -22.28
N SER A 32 -2.65 21.32 -21.50
CA SER A 32 -2.10 20.71 -20.29
C SER A 32 -3.16 20.53 -19.20
N GLY A 33 -3.44 19.29 -18.86
CA GLY A 33 -4.52 18.93 -17.94
C GLY A 33 -5.87 18.72 -18.63
N ILE A 34 -5.88 18.32 -19.91
CA ILE A 34 -7.11 18.09 -20.69
C ILE A 34 -8.10 17.13 -20.00
N GLU A 35 -7.61 16.21 -19.17
CA GLU A 35 -8.42 15.24 -18.44
C GLU A 35 -9.45 15.91 -17.51
N ASN A 36 -9.21 17.15 -17.08
CA ASN A 36 -10.15 17.93 -16.25
C ASN A 36 -11.43 18.31 -17.02
N TYR A 37 -11.43 18.15 -18.35
CA TYR A 37 -12.58 18.35 -19.23
C TYR A 37 -13.18 17.03 -19.74
N SER A 38 -12.70 15.87 -19.25
CA SER A 38 -13.06 14.53 -19.74
C SER A 38 -14.57 14.28 -19.80
N ARG A 39 -15.36 14.83 -18.88
CA ARG A 39 -16.82 14.74 -18.91
C ARG A 39 -17.40 15.26 -20.22
N TYR A 40 -16.94 16.42 -20.69
CA TYR A 40 -17.43 17.06 -21.90
C TYR A 40 -17.04 16.27 -23.15
N PHE A 41 -15.78 15.82 -23.21
CA PHE A 41 -15.30 14.99 -24.33
C PHE A 41 -16.02 13.66 -24.44
N ALA A 42 -16.37 13.05 -23.30
CA ALA A 42 -17.08 11.79 -23.26
C ALA A 42 -18.62 11.93 -23.37
N GLY A 43 -19.16 13.15 -23.48
CA GLY A 43 -20.60 13.39 -23.54
C GLY A 43 -21.37 12.95 -22.27
N ARG A 44 -20.68 12.83 -21.14
CA ARG A 44 -21.26 12.31 -19.88
C ARG A 44 -22.03 13.39 -19.13
N LYS A 45 -23.06 12.98 -18.38
CA LYS A 45 -23.81 13.85 -17.47
C LYS A 45 -22.98 14.17 -16.21
N PRO A 46 -23.24 15.29 -15.52
CA PRO A 46 -22.62 15.58 -14.23
C PRO A 46 -22.83 14.44 -13.23
N GLY A 47 -21.77 14.04 -12.51
CA GLY A 47 -21.79 12.96 -11.53
C GLY A 47 -21.71 11.54 -12.10
N GLU A 48 -21.89 11.36 -13.41
CA GLU A 48 -21.87 10.04 -14.06
C GLU A 48 -20.51 9.33 -13.88
N ARG A 49 -20.54 7.99 -13.91
CA ARG A 49 -19.34 7.16 -13.81
C ARG A 49 -18.37 7.48 -14.97
N PRO A 50 -17.06 7.64 -14.72
CA PRO A 50 -16.08 7.80 -15.79
C PRO A 50 -15.76 6.47 -16.48
N TRP A 51 -15.34 6.56 -17.73
CA TRP A 51 -14.72 5.44 -18.45
C TRP A 51 -13.36 5.09 -17.83
N THR A 52 -13.08 3.80 -17.74
CA THR A 52 -11.89 3.21 -17.12
C THR A 52 -11.39 2.03 -17.94
N LEU A 53 -10.26 1.44 -17.53
CA LEU A 53 -9.74 0.23 -18.15
C LEU A 53 -10.76 -0.92 -18.18
N ILE A 54 -11.63 -1.03 -17.17
CA ILE A 54 -12.63 -2.12 -17.08
C ILE A 54 -13.60 -2.07 -18.26
N ASP A 55 -13.91 -0.88 -18.76
CA ASP A 55 -14.83 -0.67 -19.87
C ASP A 55 -14.27 -1.11 -21.23
N PHE A 56 -12.98 -1.45 -21.30
CA PHE A 56 -12.34 -1.97 -22.51
C PHE A 56 -12.35 -3.51 -22.54
N PHE A 57 -12.74 -4.17 -21.44
CA PHE A 57 -12.89 -5.61 -21.42
C PHE A 57 -14.26 -6.03 -21.97
N PRO A 58 -14.40 -7.25 -22.52
CA PRO A 58 -15.69 -7.86 -22.78
C PRO A 58 -16.52 -8.00 -21.48
N ASP A 59 -17.84 -8.07 -21.60
CA ASP A 59 -18.76 -8.15 -20.45
C ASP A 59 -18.52 -9.40 -19.56
N ASP A 60 -17.94 -10.46 -20.11
CA ASP A 60 -17.69 -11.74 -19.43
C ASP A 60 -16.29 -11.85 -18.80
N PHE A 61 -15.59 -10.72 -18.60
CA PHE A 61 -14.26 -10.71 -18.02
C PHE A 61 -14.17 -11.27 -16.59
N LEU A 62 -12.96 -11.70 -16.22
CA LEU A 62 -12.59 -12.15 -14.89
C LEU A 62 -11.66 -11.14 -14.22
N THR A 63 -12.00 -10.73 -13.00
CA THR A 63 -11.15 -9.89 -12.15
C THR A 63 -10.45 -10.73 -11.10
N ILE A 64 -9.13 -10.60 -11.00
CA ILE A 64 -8.35 -11.15 -9.89
C ILE A 64 -7.85 -9.99 -9.04
N ILE A 65 -8.26 -9.94 -7.78
CA ILE A 65 -7.79 -8.95 -6.82
C ILE A 65 -6.76 -9.62 -5.91
N ASP A 66 -5.49 -9.46 -6.28
CA ASP A 66 -4.40 -9.85 -5.41
C ASP A 66 -4.38 -8.98 -4.15
N LYS A 67 -4.04 -9.62 -3.03
CA LYS A 67 -3.96 -9.01 -1.69
C LYS A 67 -5.21 -8.22 -1.36
N SER A 68 -6.37 -8.84 -1.59
CA SER A 68 -7.69 -8.23 -1.46
C SER A 68 -7.91 -7.44 -0.18
N HIS A 69 -7.38 -7.93 0.94
CA HIS A 69 -7.47 -7.30 2.26
C HIS A 69 -6.81 -5.91 2.36
N VAL A 70 -5.91 -5.57 1.44
CA VAL A 70 -5.30 -4.23 1.27
C VAL A 70 -5.88 -3.54 0.04
N THR A 71 -6.00 -4.25 -1.08
CA THR A 71 -6.42 -3.68 -2.36
C THR A 71 -7.85 -3.16 -2.34
N LEU A 72 -8.80 -3.85 -1.69
CA LEU A 72 -10.19 -3.39 -1.59
C LEU A 72 -10.35 -2.12 -0.76
N PRO A 73 -9.79 -2.02 0.47
CA PRO A 73 -9.77 -0.75 1.21
C PRO A 73 -9.11 0.38 0.44
N GLN A 74 -8.05 0.09 -0.33
CA GLN A 74 -7.40 1.09 -1.17
C GLN A 74 -8.35 1.61 -2.25
N ILE A 75 -9.00 0.72 -3.02
CA ILE A 75 -10.00 1.08 -4.04
C ILE A 75 -11.12 1.91 -3.39
N GLN A 76 -11.60 1.51 -2.22
CA GLN A 76 -12.64 2.23 -1.48
C GLN A 76 -12.22 3.66 -1.11
N GLY A 77 -10.94 3.87 -0.78
CA GLY A 77 -10.38 5.17 -0.40
C GLY A 77 -10.11 6.12 -1.57
N MET A 78 -9.89 5.60 -2.78
CA MET A 78 -9.42 6.39 -3.94
C MET A 78 -10.33 7.58 -4.27
N TYR A 79 -11.64 7.35 -4.38
CA TYR A 79 -12.59 8.43 -4.72
C TYR A 79 -12.57 9.56 -3.69
N LYS A 80 -12.62 9.23 -2.39
CA LYS A 80 -12.68 10.24 -1.31
C LYS A 80 -11.40 11.10 -1.27
N GLY A 81 -10.24 10.47 -1.45
CA GLY A 81 -8.96 11.17 -1.51
C GLY A 81 -8.86 12.12 -2.70
N ASP A 82 -9.21 11.65 -3.90
CA ASP A 82 -9.20 12.48 -5.11
C ASP A 82 -10.22 13.63 -5.03
N ARG A 83 -11.44 13.34 -4.55
CA ARG A 83 -12.52 14.31 -4.39
C ARG A 83 -12.10 15.46 -3.49
N LYS A 84 -11.58 15.18 -2.29
CA LYS A 84 -11.15 16.22 -1.33
C LYS A 84 -10.07 17.12 -1.92
N ARG A 85 -9.11 16.55 -2.65
CA ARG A 85 -8.05 17.32 -3.33
C ARG A 85 -8.64 18.24 -4.41
N LYS A 86 -9.57 17.74 -5.23
CA LYS A 86 -10.17 18.51 -6.32
C LYS A 86 -11.18 19.55 -5.85
N GLU A 87 -11.90 19.28 -4.76
CA GLU A 87 -12.79 20.27 -4.14
C GLU A 87 -12.02 21.53 -3.75
N ASN A 88 -10.82 21.40 -3.17
CA ASN A 88 -9.95 22.55 -2.91
C ASN A 88 -9.57 23.30 -4.20
N LEU A 89 -9.23 22.59 -5.28
CA LEU A 89 -8.89 23.24 -6.55
C LEU A 89 -10.07 24.02 -7.14
N VAL A 90 -11.29 23.49 -7.00
CA VAL A 90 -12.52 24.15 -7.45
C VAL A 90 -12.85 25.35 -6.56
N GLU A 91 -12.77 25.19 -5.24
CA GLU A 91 -13.07 26.23 -4.26
C GLU A 91 -12.20 27.46 -4.43
N TYR A 92 -10.92 27.26 -4.74
CA TYR A 92 -9.95 28.32 -4.99
C TYR A 92 -9.83 28.68 -6.49
N GLY A 93 -10.79 28.32 -7.35
CA GLY A 93 -10.85 28.77 -8.74
C GLY A 93 -9.69 28.31 -9.64
N PHE A 94 -9.01 27.21 -9.31
CA PHE A 94 -8.01 26.61 -10.19
C PHE A 94 -8.63 25.74 -11.28
N ARG A 95 -9.80 25.14 -11.02
CA ARG A 95 -10.51 24.25 -11.93
C ARG A 95 -12.02 24.47 -11.88
N LEU A 96 -12.70 24.15 -12.99
CA LEU A 96 -14.16 24.16 -13.07
C LEU A 96 -14.76 23.04 -12.20
N PRO A 97 -16.03 23.17 -11.72
CA PRO A 97 -16.72 22.10 -11.00
C PRO A 97 -16.77 20.77 -11.78
N SER A 98 -16.81 20.82 -13.11
CA SER A 98 -16.77 19.62 -13.97
C SER A 98 -15.49 18.79 -13.81
N ALA A 99 -14.40 19.36 -13.31
CA ALA A 99 -13.17 18.62 -13.05
C ALA A 99 -13.36 17.54 -11.96
N LEU A 100 -14.39 17.67 -11.12
CA LEU A 100 -14.76 16.66 -10.13
C LEU A 100 -15.32 15.37 -10.77
N ASP A 101 -15.77 15.43 -12.03
CA ASP A 101 -16.30 14.30 -12.78
C ASP A 101 -15.21 13.53 -13.55
N ASN A 102 -14.00 14.10 -13.63
CA ASN A 102 -12.79 13.34 -13.90
C ASN A 102 -12.33 12.74 -12.57
N ARG A 103 -12.48 11.45 -12.33
CA ARG A 103 -12.26 10.87 -10.99
C ARG A 103 -12.03 9.36 -11.05
N PRO A 104 -11.51 8.73 -9.99
CA PRO A 104 -11.65 7.30 -9.80
C PRO A 104 -13.12 6.88 -9.67
N LEU A 105 -13.37 5.59 -9.86
CA LEU A 105 -14.66 4.98 -9.53
C LEU A 105 -14.95 5.11 -8.03
N LYS A 106 -16.22 5.30 -7.69
CA LYS A 106 -16.70 5.05 -6.33
C LYS A 106 -16.64 3.56 -6.05
N TYR A 107 -16.58 3.19 -4.78
CA TYR A 107 -16.52 1.78 -4.39
C TYR A 107 -17.72 0.96 -4.92
N ASP A 108 -18.92 1.51 -4.80
CA ASP A 108 -20.13 0.84 -5.29
C ASP A 108 -20.16 0.77 -6.82
N GLU A 109 -19.70 1.83 -7.51
CA GLU A 109 -19.54 1.81 -8.97
C GLU A 109 -18.56 0.71 -9.41
N PHE A 110 -17.46 0.53 -8.69
CA PHE A 110 -16.49 -0.53 -8.97
C PHE A 110 -17.08 -1.92 -8.77
N LEU A 111 -17.82 -2.15 -7.68
CA LEU A 111 -18.45 -3.45 -7.41
C LEU A 111 -19.53 -3.79 -8.43
N HIS A 112 -20.34 -2.81 -8.83
CA HIS A 112 -21.44 -3.02 -9.78
C HIS A 112 -20.99 -3.39 -11.20
N ILE A 113 -19.80 -2.95 -11.62
CA ILE A 113 -19.27 -3.26 -12.95
C ILE A 113 -18.43 -4.53 -12.98
N GLN A 114 -18.22 -5.21 -11.85
CA GLN A 114 -17.54 -6.51 -11.86
C GLN A 114 -18.50 -7.59 -12.36
N ASN A 115 -17.99 -8.51 -13.18
CA ASN A 115 -18.70 -9.73 -13.57
C ASN A 115 -18.34 -10.89 -12.61
N GLN A 116 -17.18 -11.53 -12.83
CA GLN A 116 -16.63 -12.53 -11.91
C GLN A 116 -15.39 -11.97 -11.22
N THR A 117 -15.29 -12.15 -9.89
CA THR A 117 -14.14 -11.68 -9.11
C THR A 117 -13.58 -12.78 -8.23
N VAL A 118 -12.25 -12.95 -8.26
CA VAL A 118 -11.49 -13.81 -7.36
C VAL A 118 -10.67 -12.92 -6.43
N TYR A 119 -10.97 -12.99 -5.13
CA TYR A 119 -10.20 -12.31 -4.09
C TYR A 119 -9.08 -13.22 -3.60
N MET A 120 -7.82 -12.82 -3.81
CA MET A 120 -6.66 -13.60 -3.37
C MET A 120 -6.03 -12.96 -2.14
N SER A 121 -5.98 -13.70 -1.03
CA SER A 121 -5.33 -13.24 0.20
C SER A 121 -4.99 -14.41 1.11
N ALA A 122 -3.84 -14.35 1.77
CA ALA A 122 -3.52 -15.24 2.89
C ALA A 122 -4.30 -14.88 4.16
N THR A 123 -4.84 -13.65 4.22
CA THR A 123 -5.58 -13.10 5.34
C THR A 123 -6.80 -12.34 4.81
N PRO A 124 -7.81 -13.02 4.22
CA PRO A 124 -9.01 -12.35 3.72
C PRO A 124 -9.70 -11.63 4.89
N ALA A 125 -10.10 -10.37 4.68
CA ALA A 125 -10.87 -9.63 5.67
C ALA A 125 -12.38 -9.94 5.52
N TYR A 126 -13.19 -9.43 6.46
CA TYR A 126 -14.62 -9.70 6.51
C TYR A 126 -15.35 -9.34 5.20
N ARG A 127 -14.92 -8.27 4.53
CA ARG A 127 -15.56 -7.78 3.31
C ARG A 127 -15.42 -8.77 2.17
N GLU A 128 -14.28 -9.41 2.02
CA GLU A 128 -14.09 -10.46 1.01
C GLU A 128 -14.96 -11.67 1.30
N LEU A 129 -15.06 -12.08 2.56
CA LEU A 129 -15.89 -13.22 2.97
C LEU A 129 -17.38 -12.94 2.67
N GLU A 130 -17.83 -11.71 2.92
CA GLU A 130 -19.17 -11.23 2.60
C GLU A 130 -19.41 -11.22 1.08
N LEU A 131 -18.50 -10.62 0.30
CA LEU A 131 -18.62 -10.53 -1.16
C LEU A 131 -18.57 -11.90 -1.85
N SER A 132 -17.81 -12.85 -1.30
CA SER A 132 -17.74 -14.23 -1.80
C SER A 132 -18.95 -15.09 -1.41
N GLY A 133 -19.91 -14.57 -0.63
CA GLY A 133 -21.06 -15.35 -0.14
C GLY A 133 -20.66 -16.58 0.66
N GLY A 134 -19.48 -16.55 1.31
CA GLY A 134 -18.91 -17.70 2.03
C GLY A 134 -18.18 -18.74 1.18
N SER A 135 -18.08 -18.55 -0.15
CA SER A 135 -17.29 -19.46 -1.02
C SER A 135 -15.80 -19.19 -0.85
N ILE A 136 -15.09 -20.12 -0.19
CA ILE A 136 -13.66 -20.01 0.11
C ILE A 136 -12.95 -21.23 -0.47
N VAL A 137 -11.87 -20.99 -1.21
CA VAL A 137 -10.94 -22.02 -1.66
C VAL A 137 -9.64 -21.83 -0.91
N GLU A 138 -9.24 -22.82 -0.12
CA GLU A 138 -8.02 -22.77 0.68
C GLU A 138 -6.86 -23.46 -0.05
N GLN A 139 -5.71 -22.79 -0.13
CA GLN A 139 -4.46 -23.37 -0.63
C GLN A 139 -3.35 -23.15 0.41
N VAL A 140 -3.19 -24.13 1.31
CA VAL A 140 -2.23 -24.08 2.42
C VAL A 140 -0.96 -24.87 2.10
N ILE A 141 -1.07 -25.97 1.37
CA ILE A 141 0.06 -26.85 1.04
C ILE A 141 0.96 -26.14 0.02
N ARG A 142 2.23 -25.92 0.40
CA ARG A 142 3.25 -25.39 -0.51
C ARG A 142 3.82 -26.53 -1.36
N PRO A 143 3.94 -26.37 -2.70
CA PRO A 143 4.56 -27.39 -3.55
C PRO A 143 6.00 -27.75 -3.15
N THR A 144 6.71 -26.84 -2.48
CA THR A 144 8.07 -27.04 -1.96
C THR A 144 8.14 -27.88 -0.69
N GLY A 145 7.01 -28.18 -0.04
CA GLY A 145 6.98 -28.85 1.27
C GLY A 145 7.38 -27.96 2.45
N LEU A 146 7.64 -26.67 2.23
CA LEU A 146 7.99 -25.71 3.28
C LEU A 146 6.88 -25.59 4.33
N LEU A 147 7.27 -25.63 5.60
CA LEU A 147 6.36 -25.54 6.74
C LEU A 147 6.17 -24.11 7.21
N ASP A 148 5.07 -23.88 7.92
CA ASP A 148 4.91 -22.65 8.70
C ASP A 148 5.93 -22.63 9.85
N PRO A 149 6.49 -21.46 10.19
CA PRO A 149 7.52 -21.36 11.21
C PRO A 149 6.94 -21.62 12.60
N LYS A 150 7.79 -22.13 13.50
CA LYS A 150 7.45 -22.23 14.92
C LYS A 150 7.34 -20.83 15.52
N VAL A 151 6.34 -20.63 16.36
CA VAL A 151 6.11 -19.35 17.06
C VAL A 151 6.36 -19.55 18.55
N GLU A 152 7.22 -18.71 19.12
CA GLU A 152 7.53 -18.67 20.54
C GLU A 152 7.16 -17.31 21.13
N ILE A 153 6.54 -17.30 22.31
CA ILE A 153 6.21 -16.07 23.05
C ILE A 153 7.18 -15.96 24.22
N ARG A 154 7.95 -14.87 24.26
CA ARG A 154 8.94 -14.59 25.31
C ARG A 154 8.53 -13.36 26.12
N LYS A 155 9.00 -13.28 27.36
CA LYS A 155 8.74 -12.13 28.25
C LYS A 155 9.55 -10.91 27.79
N THR A 156 9.05 -9.71 28.09
CA THR A 156 9.73 -8.45 27.74
C THR A 156 10.99 -8.19 28.56
N HIS A 157 11.07 -8.72 29.79
CA HIS A 157 12.26 -8.60 30.63
C HIS A 157 13.45 -9.31 30.00
N GLY A 158 14.54 -8.59 29.72
CA GLY A 158 15.73 -9.13 29.05
C GLY A 158 15.55 -9.43 27.57
N GLN A 159 14.46 -8.97 26.92
CA GLN A 159 14.15 -9.33 25.53
C GLN A 159 15.24 -8.92 24.52
N ILE A 160 15.96 -7.83 24.79
CA ILE A 160 17.00 -7.34 23.88
C ILE A 160 18.24 -8.23 23.97
N ASP A 161 18.64 -8.65 25.18
CA ASP A 161 19.77 -9.56 25.38
C ASP A 161 19.48 -10.95 24.78
N ASP A 162 18.25 -11.45 24.99
CA ASP A 162 17.75 -12.68 24.38
C ASP A 162 17.79 -12.61 22.84
N LEU A 163 17.28 -11.52 22.27
CA LEU A 163 17.30 -11.25 20.83
C LEU A 163 18.72 -11.19 20.27
N ILE A 164 19.68 -10.57 20.97
CA ILE A 164 21.10 -10.56 20.57
C ILE A 164 21.65 -11.98 20.52
N GLY A 165 21.33 -12.81 21.52
CA GLY A 165 21.71 -14.23 21.56
C GLY A 165 21.21 -14.98 20.34
N GLU A 166 19.93 -14.84 20.01
CA GLU A 166 19.31 -15.46 18.83
C GLU A 166 19.94 -14.95 17.52
N ILE A 167 20.12 -13.64 17.39
CA ILE A 167 20.78 -13.03 16.21
C ILE A 167 22.17 -13.64 16.00
N ARG A 168 22.99 -13.69 17.05
CA ARG A 168 24.35 -14.28 16.95
C ARG A 168 24.31 -15.75 16.57
N GLY A 169 23.30 -16.49 17.04
CA GLY A 169 23.04 -17.87 16.60
C GLY A 169 22.80 -17.96 15.10
N ARG A 170 21.91 -17.11 14.56
CA ARG A 170 21.57 -17.07 13.12
C ARG A 170 22.74 -16.62 12.25
N ILE A 171 23.52 -15.63 12.71
CA ILE A 171 24.74 -15.18 12.01
C ILE A 171 25.76 -16.32 11.88
N LYS A 172 25.94 -17.16 12.91
CA LYS A 172 26.85 -18.31 12.83
C LYS A 172 26.42 -19.33 11.78
N SER A 173 25.12 -19.49 11.55
CA SER A 173 24.57 -20.32 10.47
C SER A 173 24.56 -19.64 9.10
N GLY A 174 24.98 -18.38 8.99
CA GLY A 174 24.92 -17.62 7.74
C GLY A 174 23.52 -17.18 7.34
N GLU A 175 22.58 -17.14 8.28
CA GLU A 175 21.17 -16.82 8.09
C GLU A 175 20.87 -15.33 8.37
N ARG A 176 19.65 -14.87 8.10
CA ARG A 176 19.21 -13.47 8.28
C ARG A 176 18.08 -13.34 9.28
N VAL A 177 18.01 -12.17 9.91
CA VAL A 177 17.02 -11.84 10.91
C VAL A 177 16.21 -10.61 10.49
N LEU A 178 14.89 -10.71 10.59
CA LEU A 178 13.99 -9.56 10.49
C LEU A 178 13.50 -9.18 11.89
N ILE A 179 13.46 -7.90 12.20
CA ILE A 179 12.91 -7.39 13.46
C ILE A 179 11.83 -6.36 13.13
N THR A 180 10.64 -6.51 13.70
CA THR A 180 9.57 -5.52 13.59
C THR A 180 9.36 -4.75 14.89
N THR A 181 9.46 -3.43 14.85
CA THR A 181 9.16 -2.49 15.93
C THR A 181 7.82 -1.77 15.66
N LEU A 182 7.43 -0.83 16.55
CA LEU A 182 6.18 -0.05 16.39
C LEU A 182 6.40 1.36 15.84
N THR A 183 7.57 1.96 16.07
CA THR A 183 7.83 3.36 15.72
C THR A 183 9.15 3.53 14.98
N LYS A 184 9.27 4.62 14.21
CA LYS A 184 10.51 4.97 13.48
C LYS A 184 11.67 5.15 14.45
N ARG A 185 11.43 5.89 15.54
CA ARG A 185 12.41 6.10 16.59
C ARG A 185 12.90 4.78 17.17
N MET A 186 12.01 3.86 17.57
CA MET A 186 12.44 2.55 18.06
C MET A 186 13.20 1.72 17.03
N CYS A 187 12.84 1.84 15.74
CA CYS A 187 13.55 1.19 14.66
C CYS A 187 14.99 1.72 14.51
N GLU A 188 15.16 3.04 14.60
CA GLU A 188 16.44 3.75 14.52
C GLU A 188 17.28 3.46 15.77
N ASP A 189 16.73 3.67 16.97
CA ASP A 189 17.38 3.44 18.27
C ASP A 189 17.88 1.99 18.40
N LEU A 190 17.05 1.01 18.02
CA LEU A 190 17.44 -0.40 18.06
C LEU A 190 18.56 -0.69 17.05
N THR A 191 18.51 -0.08 15.87
CA THR A 191 19.56 -0.26 14.87
C THR A 191 20.89 0.32 15.35
N GLU A 192 20.87 1.52 15.93
CA GLU A 192 22.05 2.15 16.51
C GLU A 192 22.64 1.31 17.64
N TYR A 193 21.79 0.85 18.56
CA TYR A 193 22.21 -0.02 19.66
C TYR A 193 22.84 -1.34 19.17
N LEU A 194 22.21 -2.04 18.23
CA LEU A 194 22.75 -3.29 17.67
C LEU A 194 24.05 -3.04 16.88
N THR A 195 24.16 -1.91 16.19
CA THR A 195 25.40 -1.50 15.51
C THR A 195 26.53 -1.25 16.51
N GLY A 196 26.23 -0.58 17.64
CA GLY A 196 27.20 -0.27 18.70
C GLY A 196 27.81 -1.51 19.36
N ILE A 197 27.14 -2.66 19.30
CA ILE A 197 27.67 -3.96 19.76
C ILE A 197 28.24 -4.82 18.63
N ASN A 198 28.61 -4.19 17.51
CA ASN A 198 29.24 -4.78 16.33
C ASN A 198 28.39 -5.81 15.56
N LEU A 199 27.06 -5.64 15.52
CA LEU A 199 26.21 -6.39 14.58
C LEU A 199 26.03 -5.62 13.28
N ARG A 200 25.99 -6.32 12.15
CA ARG A 200 25.74 -5.72 10.83
C ARG A 200 24.23 -5.55 10.65
N VAL A 201 23.73 -4.33 10.90
CA VAL A 201 22.29 -4.04 10.93
C VAL A 201 21.95 -2.85 10.04
N ARG A 202 20.78 -2.89 9.42
CA ARG A 202 20.16 -1.74 8.75
C ARG A 202 18.70 -1.62 9.18
N TYR A 203 18.12 -0.43 9.02
CA TYR A 203 16.69 -0.21 9.22
C TYR A 203 15.93 0.01 7.91
N LEU A 204 14.60 -0.16 7.94
CA LEU A 204 13.68 0.16 6.85
C LEU A 204 12.36 0.73 7.38
N HIS A 205 12.11 2.02 7.12
CA HIS A 205 10.83 2.70 7.38
C HIS A 205 10.39 3.56 6.19
N SER A 206 9.28 4.30 6.34
CA SER A 206 8.59 4.98 5.25
C SER A 206 9.37 6.11 4.56
N ASP A 207 10.42 6.63 5.20
CA ASP A 207 11.16 7.80 4.68
C ASP A 207 12.29 7.37 3.74
N ILE A 208 12.61 6.07 3.73
CA ILE A 208 13.51 5.45 2.77
C ILE A 208 12.84 5.44 1.40
N LYS A 209 13.52 6.01 0.40
CA LYS A 209 13.03 6.10 -0.98
C LYS A 209 12.94 4.70 -1.60
N ALA A 210 12.07 4.54 -2.60
CA ALA A 210 11.81 3.25 -3.22
C ALA A 210 13.08 2.57 -3.78
N LEU A 211 13.97 3.31 -4.46
CA LEU A 211 15.22 2.77 -5.00
C LEU A 211 16.17 2.30 -3.90
N GLU A 212 16.29 3.07 -2.82
CA GLU A 212 17.14 2.73 -1.68
C GLU A 212 16.62 1.51 -0.94
N ARG A 213 15.29 1.39 -0.79
CA ARG A 213 14.65 0.19 -0.25
C ARG A 213 15.04 -1.06 -1.03
N VAL A 214 15.00 -1.02 -2.37
CA VAL A 214 15.41 -2.17 -3.20
C VAL A 214 16.87 -2.53 -2.95
N LYS A 215 17.75 -1.52 -2.83
CA LYS A 215 19.17 -1.72 -2.51
C LYS A 215 19.35 -2.40 -1.14
N ILE A 216 18.72 -1.88 -0.08
CA ILE A 216 18.82 -2.45 1.28
C ILE A 216 18.40 -3.93 1.29
N LEU A 217 17.32 -4.27 0.58
CA LEU A 217 16.83 -5.65 0.52
C LEU A 217 17.76 -6.56 -0.26
N ARG A 218 18.36 -6.07 -1.35
CA ARG A 218 19.39 -6.78 -2.09
C ARG A 218 20.63 -7.02 -1.22
N ASP A 219 21.09 -5.99 -0.50
CA ASP A 219 22.27 -6.04 0.35
C ASP A 219 22.08 -7.05 1.51
N LEU A 220 20.86 -7.17 2.05
CA LEU A 220 20.50 -8.22 3.03
C LEU A 220 20.70 -9.63 2.44
N ARG A 221 20.18 -9.86 1.22
CA ARG A 221 20.31 -11.14 0.53
C ARG A 221 21.76 -11.49 0.21
N LEU A 222 22.54 -10.51 -0.23
CA LEU A 222 23.97 -10.67 -0.50
C LEU A 222 24.80 -10.89 0.77
N GLY A 223 24.23 -10.65 1.96
CA GLY A 223 24.94 -10.82 3.22
C GLY A 223 25.92 -9.69 3.54
N GLU A 224 25.71 -8.51 2.94
CA GLU A 224 26.40 -7.27 3.34
C GLU A 224 26.09 -6.92 4.79
N PHE A 225 24.89 -7.28 5.25
CA PHE A 225 24.46 -7.21 6.64
C PHE A 225 23.50 -8.36 6.98
N ASP A 226 23.30 -8.62 8.27
CA ASP A 226 22.63 -9.82 8.76
C ASP A 226 21.21 -9.56 9.29
N VAL A 227 20.97 -8.33 9.77
CA VAL A 227 19.74 -7.97 10.50
C VAL A 227 19.07 -6.78 9.85
N LEU A 228 17.77 -6.90 9.56
CA LEU A 228 16.93 -5.80 9.09
C LEU A 228 15.87 -5.45 10.13
N VAL A 229 15.94 -4.23 10.66
CA VAL A 229 14.90 -3.68 11.56
C VAL A 229 13.90 -2.89 10.73
N GLY A 230 12.60 -3.02 11.00
CA GLY A 230 11.60 -2.18 10.36
C GLY A 230 10.33 -2.06 11.19
N ILE A 231 9.40 -1.24 10.72
CA ILE A 231 8.09 -1.08 11.38
C ILE A 231 7.07 -1.97 10.67
N ASN A 232 6.84 -1.63 9.41
CA ASN A 232 5.96 -2.36 8.52
C ASN A 232 6.78 -3.00 7.41
N LEU A 233 7.46 -4.09 7.77
CA LEU A 233 8.14 -4.96 6.81
C LEU A 233 7.16 -5.79 5.97
N LEU A 234 5.84 -5.59 6.14
CA LEU A 234 4.79 -6.37 5.50
C LEU A 234 4.52 -6.02 4.04
N ARG A 235 5.26 -5.09 3.41
CA ARG A 235 5.03 -4.86 1.98
C ARG A 235 5.26 -6.16 1.20
N GLU A 236 4.32 -6.46 0.34
CA GLU A 236 4.24 -7.67 -0.45
C GLU A 236 5.49 -7.85 -1.33
N GLY A 237 5.80 -9.08 -1.71
CA GLY A 237 6.94 -9.38 -2.58
C GLY A 237 8.32 -9.45 -1.91
N LEU A 238 8.42 -9.29 -0.59
CA LEU A 238 9.64 -9.62 0.16
C LEU A 238 9.81 -11.14 0.26
N ASP A 239 10.44 -11.71 -0.75
CA ASP A 239 10.88 -13.10 -0.81
C ASP A 239 12.35 -13.17 -0.37
N LEU A 240 12.58 -13.66 0.85
CA LEU A 240 13.91 -13.74 1.47
C LEU A 240 14.11 -15.14 2.06
N PRO A 241 14.50 -16.15 1.25
CA PRO A 241 14.80 -17.50 1.73
C PRO A 241 15.93 -17.54 2.77
N GLU A 242 16.78 -16.52 2.78
CA GLU A 242 17.90 -16.37 3.70
C GLU A 242 17.42 -16.02 5.13
N VAL A 243 16.16 -15.60 5.31
CA VAL A 243 15.58 -15.24 6.61
C VAL A 243 15.04 -16.47 7.33
N SER A 244 15.62 -16.78 8.48
CA SER A 244 15.23 -17.91 9.34
C SER A 244 14.63 -17.48 10.68
N LEU A 245 14.74 -16.18 11.03
CA LEU A 245 14.18 -15.63 12.27
C LEU A 245 13.45 -14.31 11.99
N VAL A 246 12.25 -14.21 12.52
CA VAL A 246 11.46 -12.97 12.54
C VAL A 246 11.10 -12.66 13.99
N ALA A 247 11.63 -11.56 14.52
CA ALA A 247 11.36 -11.09 15.87
C ALA A 247 10.33 -9.96 15.86
N VAL A 248 9.27 -10.09 16.65
CA VAL A 248 8.21 -9.08 16.78
C VAL A 248 8.27 -8.46 18.16
N LEU A 249 8.83 -7.26 18.26
CA LEU A 249 8.85 -6.52 19.53
C LEU A 249 7.47 -5.91 19.81
N ASP A 250 7.13 -5.79 21.09
CA ASP A 250 5.84 -5.24 21.54
C ASP A 250 4.64 -5.94 20.87
N ALA A 251 4.69 -7.28 20.83
CA ALA A 251 3.69 -8.09 20.12
C ALA A 251 2.29 -8.00 20.74
N ASP A 252 2.18 -7.64 22.02
CA ASP A 252 0.95 -7.48 22.79
C ASP A 252 0.28 -6.12 22.61
N LYS A 253 0.98 -5.12 22.05
CA LYS A 253 0.43 -3.79 21.84
C LYS A 253 -0.62 -3.82 20.74
N GLN A 254 -1.85 -3.50 21.11
CA GLN A 254 -2.95 -3.41 20.16
C GLN A 254 -2.73 -2.31 19.12
N GLY A 255 -3.10 -2.60 17.88
CA GLY A 255 -3.01 -1.66 16.78
C GLY A 255 -2.93 -2.37 15.43
N PHE A 256 -2.95 -1.59 14.35
CA PHE A 256 -2.89 -2.13 12.99
C PHE A 256 -1.70 -3.08 12.79
N LEU A 257 -0.50 -2.68 13.22
CA LEU A 257 0.75 -3.44 13.05
C LEU A 257 0.83 -4.74 13.86
N ARG A 258 -0.10 -4.98 14.79
CA ARG A 258 -0.19 -6.17 15.65
C ARG A 258 -1.57 -6.81 15.58
N SER A 259 -2.34 -6.49 14.55
CA SER A 259 -3.58 -7.18 14.25
C SER A 259 -3.32 -8.65 13.90
N ARG A 260 -4.34 -9.50 14.03
CA ARG A 260 -4.27 -10.92 13.64
C ARG A 260 -3.70 -11.10 12.23
N SER A 261 -4.19 -10.32 11.26
CA SER A 261 -3.75 -10.40 9.87
C SER A 261 -2.30 -9.93 9.71
N SER A 262 -1.91 -8.82 10.36
CA SER A 262 -0.53 -8.34 10.32
C SER A 262 0.46 -9.34 10.92
N LEU A 263 0.15 -9.92 12.08
CA LEU A 263 1.01 -10.92 12.71
C LEU A 263 1.16 -12.17 11.85
N LEU A 264 0.08 -12.65 11.21
CA LEU A 264 0.16 -13.79 10.29
C LEU A 264 1.08 -13.50 9.10
N GLN A 265 1.00 -12.30 8.54
CA GLN A 265 1.88 -11.89 7.44
C GLN A 265 3.34 -11.71 7.86
N VAL A 266 3.59 -11.23 9.08
CA VAL A 266 4.95 -11.12 9.63
C VAL A 266 5.52 -12.53 9.79
N ALA A 267 4.75 -13.45 10.37
CA ALA A 267 5.15 -14.85 10.55
C ALA A 267 5.49 -15.51 9.21
N GLY A 268 4.70 -15.25 8.15
CA GLY A 268 4.97 -15.75 6.80
C GLY A 268 6.33 -15.34 6.19
N ARG A 269 7.06 -14.38 6.80
CA ARG A 269 8.42 -14.03 6.36
C ARG A 269 9.47 -15.06 6.77
N ALA A 270 9.18 -15.91 7.76
CA ALA A 270 10.04 -17.03 8.15
C ALA A 270 9.61 -18.38 7.53
N SER A 271 8.58 -18.41 6.66
CA SER A 271 8.07 -19.66 6.06
C SER A 271 8.76 -20.05 4.74
N ARG A 272 9.95 -19.50 4.47
CA ARG A 272 10.68 -19.64 3.20
C ARG A 272 12.08 -20.25 3.34
N HIS A 273 12.50 -20.52 4.57
CA HIS A 273 13.78 -21.13 4.91
C HIS A 273 13.63 -22.64 5.09
N ILE A 274 14.67 -23.40 4.71
CA ILE A 274 14.77 -24.87 4.89
C ILE A 274 15.78 -25.15 5.99
#